data_AF-M6AQM8-F1
#
_entry.id   AF-M6AQM8-F1
#
_cell.length_a   1.000
_cell.length_b   1.000
_cell.length_c   1.000
_cell.angle_alpha   90.00
_cell.angle_beta   90.00
_cell.angle_gamma   90.00
#
_symmetry.space_group_name_H-M   'P 1'
#
loop_
_entity.id
_entity.type
_entity.pdbx_description
1 polymer ?
#
loop_
_entity_poly.entity_id
_entity_poly.type
_entity_poly.pdbx_seq_one_letter_code
_entity_poly.pdbx_strand_id
1 'polypeptide(L)'
;MEKEDHQILTLSRNIYEGFTSSRYNERLSAYFIDSFLEDIKNYDRDKILSFIQSRSDLQERIMERKDKSLIIGQPLVILLYMLIEQMPNKVKKLWPLTPSELQPLFNDLGIAFDPD
;
A
#
# COMPACT_ATOMS: atom_id res chain seq x y z
N MET A 1 -6.79 -13.60 12.69
CA MET A 1 -6.80 -12.17 12.36
C MET A 1 -7.43 -11.43 13.51
N GLU A 2 -6.66 -10.55 14.14
CA GLU A 2 -7.09 -9.77 15.29
C GLU A 2 -8.03 -8.63 14.86
N LYS A 3 -8.70 -7.99 15.83
CA LYS A 3 -9.65 -6.90 15.52
C LYS A 3 -8.97 -5.69 14.86
N GLU A 4 -7.71 -5.43 15.19
CA GLU A 4 -6.94 -4.28 14.71
C GLU A 4 -6.59 -4.44 13.22
N ASP A 5 -6.18 -5.64 12.80
CA ASP A 5 -5.93 -6.02 11.40
C ASP A 5 -7.13 -5.70 10.50
N HIS A 6 -8.33 -6.08 10.97
CA HIS A 6 -9.56 -5.88 10.22
C HIS A 6 -9.90 -4.40 10.08
N GLN A 7 -9.63 -3.58 11.10
CA GLN A 7 -9.94 -2.16 11.07
C GLN A 7 -9.05 -1.43 10.08
N ILE A 8 -7.74 -1.66 10.10
CA ILE A 8 -6.81 -0.93 9.22
C ILE A 8 -7.03 -1.27 7.74
N LEU A 9 -7.29 -2.54 7.43
CA LEU A 9 -7.62 -2.99 6.08
C LEU A 9 -8.96 -2.39 5.60
N THR A 10 -9.95 -2.31 6.49
CA THR A 10 -11.26 -1.70 6.19
C THR A 10 -11.12 -0.20 5.92
N LEU A 11 -10.34 0.51 6.73
CA LEU A 11 -10.07 1.94 6.54
C LEU A 11 -9.38 2.20 5.20
N SER A 12 -8.32 1.46 4.91
CA SER A 12 -7.59 1.53 3.65
C SER A 12 -8.51 1.28 2.45
N ARG A 13 -9.38 0.26 2.53
CA ARG A 13 -10.40 -0.06 1.52
C ARG A 13 -11.36 1.09 1.28
N ASN A 14 -11.96 1.64 2.34
CA ASN A 14 -12.94 2.72 2.21
C ASN A 14 -12.33 3.98 1.56
N ILE A 15 -11.07 4.27 1.89
CA ILE A 15 -10.34 5.41 1.31
C ILE A 15 -10.04 5.16 -0.17
N TYR A 16 -9.54 3.97 -0.51
CA TYR A 16 -9.25 3.57 -1.88
C TYR A 16 -10.51 3.60 -2.76
N GLU A 17 -11.61 3.04 -2.25
CA GLU A 17 -12.92 3.04 -2.93
C GLU A 17 -13.54 4.44 -3.06
N GLY A 18 -13.05 5.43 -2.31
CA GLY A 18 -13.42 6.83 -2.45
C GLY A 18 -12.98 7.47 -3.76
N PHE A 19 -11.95 6.92 -4.44
CA PHE A 19 -11.47 7.43 -5.72
C PHE A 19 -11.37 6.36 -6.83
N THR A 20 -11.37 5.07 -6.51
CA THR A 20 -11.41 4.02 -7.54
C THR A 20 -11.89 2.64 -7.07
N SER A 21 -12.43 1.82 -7.97
CA SER A 21 -12.89 0.46 -7.61
C SER A 21 -11.75 -0.47 -7.19
N SER A 22 -11.97 -1.25 -6.13
CA SER A 22 -11.00 -2.21 -5.59
C SER A 22 -11.14 -3.61 -6.19
N ARG A 23 -10.02 -4.32 -6.34
CA ARG A 23 -9.96 -5.76 -6.61
C ARG A 23 -9.38 -6.46 -5.38
N TYR A 24 -10.16 -6.51 -4.30
CA TYR A 24 -9.70 -7.04 -3.02
C TYR A 24 -9.20 -8.49 -3.13
N ASN A 25 -7.98 -8.74 -2.66
CA ASN A 25 -7.41 -10.09 -2.53
C ASN A 25 -7.04 -10.32 -1.05
N GLU A 26 -7.75 -11.26 -0.43
CA GLU A 26 -7.61 -11.55 1.00
C GLU A 26 -6.25 -12.15 1.35
N ARG A 27 -5.65 -12.97 0.47
CA ARG A 27 -4.35 -13.60 0.73
C ARG A 27 -3.23 -12.56 0.76
N LEU A 28 -3.20 -11.67 -0.23
CA LEU A 28 -2.20 -10.59 -0.28
C LEU A 28 -2.35 -9.63 0.90
N SER A 29 -3.60 -9.37 1.31
CA SER A 29 -3.89 -8.56 2.50
C SER A 29 -3.40 -9.25 3.79
N ALA A 30 -3.61 -10.56 3.94
CA ALA A 30 -3.13 -11.32 5.09
C ALA A 30 -1.60 -11.28 5.21
N TYR A 31 -0.88 -11.54 4.11
CA TYR A 31 0.58 -11.45 4.11
C TYR A 31 1.10 -10.05 4.46
N PHE A 32 0.36 -9.00 4.05
CA PHE A 32 0.67 -7.61 4.38
C PHE A 32 0.63 -7.34 5.87
N ILE A 33 -0.44 -7.78 6.49
CA ILE A 33 -0.61 -7.68 7.94
C ILE A 33 0.48 -8.48 8.64
N ASP A 34 0.70 -9.74 8.26
CA ASP A 34 1.70 -10.59 8.92
C ASP A 34 3.12 -9.98 8.89
N SER A 35 3.45 -9.23 7.82
CA SER A 35 4.79 -8.66 7.64
C SER A 35 4.97 -7.27 8.28
N PHE A 36 3.90 -6.48 8.38
CA PHE A 36 3.99 -5.05 8.73
C PHE A 36 2.99 -4.57 9.79
N LEU A 37 2.23 -5.45 10.43
CA LEU A 37 1.24 -5.07 11.45
C LEU A 37 1.84 -4.14 12.51
N GLU A 38 3.01 -4.49 13.03
CA GLU A 38 3.71 -3.70 14.04
C GLU A 38 4.12 -2.30 13.56
N ASP A 39 4.36 -2.14 12.26
CA ASP A 39 4.74 -0.86 11.65
C ASP A 39 3.51 0.03 11.37
N ILE A 40 2.36 -0.59 11.07
CA ILE A 40 1.13 0.12 10.70
C ILE A 40 0.11 0.22 11.85
N LYS A 41 0.33 -0.41 13.01
CA LYS A 41 -0.62 -0.40 14.14
C LYS A 41 -0.98 1.00 14.64
N ASN A 42 -0.09 1.97 14.45
CA ASN A 42 -0.32 3.37 14.84
C ASN A 42 -0.90 4.23 13.70
N TYR A 43 -1.20 3.63 12.55
CA TYR A 43 -1.89 4.32 11.47
C TYR A 43 -3.36 4.40 11.82
N ASP A 44 -3.89 5.62 11.74
CA ASP A 44 -5.30 5.89 11.90
C ASP A 44 -5.89 6.37 10.57
N ARG A 45 -7.21 6.55 10.55
CA ARG A 45 -7.93 7.03 9.38
C ARG A 45 -7.37 8.35 8.86
N ASP A 46 -7.04 9.28 9.74
CA ASP A 46 -6.67 10.64 9.35
C ASP A 46 -5.27 10.68 8.73
N LYS A 47 -4.33 9.87 9.24
CA LYS A 47 -3.01 9.69 8.63
C LYS A 47 -3.09 9.11 7.22
N ILE A 48 -3.87 8.05 7.04
CA ILE A 48 -4.02 7.39 5.72
C ILE A 48 -4.71 8.34 4.73
N LEU A 49 -5.79 8.99 5.18
CA LEU A 49 -6.56 9.90 4.34
C LEU A 49 -5.73 11.13 3.95
N SER A 50 -5.04 11.74 4.92
CA SER A 50 -4.20 12.92 4.67
C SER A 50 -3.05 12.59 3.72
N PHE A 51 -2.43 11.42 3.87
CA PHE A 51 -1.38 10.96 2.97
C PHE A 51 -1.88 10.91 1.53
N ILE A 52 -2.96 10.17 1.25
CA ILE A 52 -3.43 10.02 -0.12
C ILE A 52 -4.00 11.33 -0.70
N GLN A 53 -4.67 12.15 0.11
CA GLN A 53 -5.19 13.45 -0.32
C GLN A 53 -4.08 14.45 -0.65
N SER A 54 -2.93 14.38 0.04
CA SER A 54 -1.76 15.20 -0.26
C SER A 54 -0.98 14.75 -1.51
N ARG A 55 -1.32 13.58 -2.07
CA ARG A 55 -0.63 12.91 -3.17
C ARG A 55 -1.59 12.65 -4.34
N SER A 56 -2.13 13.70 -4.95
CA SER A 56 -3.04 13.58 -6.10
C SER A 56 -2.37 12.85 -7.28
N ASP A 57 -1.07 13.03 -7.45
CA ASP A 57 -0.23 12.31 -8.40
C ASP A 57 -0.23 10.79 -8.17
N LEU A 58 -0.20 10.34 -6.92
CA LEU A 58 -0.32 8.91 -6.60
C LEU A 58 -1.73 8.39 -6.89
N GLN A 59 -2.77 9.18 -6.61
CA GLN A 59 -4.16 8.79 -6.94
C GLN A 59 -4.33 8.57 -8.45
N GLU A 60 -3.84 9.50 -9.28
CA GLU A 60 -3.85 9.37 -10.74
C GLU A 60 -3.12 8.10 -11.19
N ARG A 61 -1.89 7.90 -10.70
CA ARG A 61 -1.06 6.72 -10.96
C ARG A 61 -1.74 5.40 -10.59
N ILE A 62 -2.45 5.36 -9.46
CA ILE A 62 -3.23 4.20 -9.02
C ILE A 62 -4.37 3.95 -9.99
N MET A 63 -5.15 4.98 -10.33
CA MET A 63 -6.29 4.86 -11.25
C MET A 63 -5.87 4.36 -12.64
N GLU A 64 -4.72 4.77 -13.14
CA GLU A 64 -4.19 4.34 -14.45
C GLU A 64 -3.71 2.88 -14.48
N ARG A 65 -3.27 2.34 -13.33
CA ARG A 65 -2.59 1.04 -13.24
C ARG A 65 -3.34 -0.02 -12.45
N LYS A 66 -4.43 0.31 -11.77
CA LYS A 66 -5.21 -0.64 -10.96
C LYS A 66 -5.63 -1.91 -11.72
N ASP A 67 -5.85 -1.81 -13.03
CA ASP A 67 -6.28 -2.95 -13.86
C ASP A 67 -5.09 -3.73 -14.45
N LYS A 68 -3.87 -3.17 -14.35
CA LYS A 68 -2.63 -3.73 -14.90
C LYS A 68 -1.71 -4.34 -13.83
N SER A 69 -1.91 -4.00 -12.57
CA SER A 69 -1.11 -4.49 -11.44
C SER A 69 -2.00 -5.02 -10.33
N LEU A 70 -1.73 -6.26 -9.90
CA LEU A 70 -2.44 -6.93 -8.81
C LEU A 70 -2.31 -6.19 -7.48
N ILE A 71 -1.17 -5.53 -7.24
CA ILE A 71 -0.93 -4.79 -6.00
C ILE A 71 -1.58 -3.41 -6.07
N ILE A 72 -1.40 -2.69 -7.18
CA ILE A 72 -1.97 -1.35 -7.33
C ILE A 72 -3.50 -1.41 -7.32
N GLY A 73 -4.09 -2.47 -7.88
CA GLY A 73 -5.54 -2.68 -7.84
C GLY A 73 -6.12 -2.99 -6.46
N GLN A 74 -5.29 -3.14 -5.44
CA GLN A 74 -5.71 -3.43 -4.08
C GLN A 74 -5.61 -2.22 -3.16
N PRO A 75 -6.52 -2.08 -2.19
CA PRO A 75 -6.48 -0.98 -1.24
C PRO A 75 -5.18 -0.89 -0.44
N LEU A 76 -4.56 -2.03 -0.14
CA LEU A 76 -3.31 -2.09 0.62
C LEU A 76 -2.17 -1.30 -0.05
N VAL A 77 -2.26 -0.97 -1.34
CA VAL A 77 -1.26 -0.14 -2.02
C VAL A 77 -1.04 1.20 -1.32
N ILE A 78 -2.09 1.79 -0.71
CA ILE A 78 -1.97 3.05 0.03
C ILE A 78 -1.04 2.85 1.24
N LEU A 79 -1.27 1.78 2.00
CA LEU A 79 -0.44 1.44 3.16
C LEU A 79 0.99 1.11 2.73
N LEU A 80 1.15 0.44 1.59
CA LEU A 80 2.45 0.11 1.03
C LEU A 80 3.22 1.36 0.60
N TYR A 81 2.58 2.34 -0.04
CA TYR A 81 3.21 3.62 -0.35
C TYR A 81 3.69 4.34 0.92
N MET A 82 2.86 4.39 1.97
CA MET A 82 3.25 4.97 3.26
C MET A 82 4.45 4.25 3.87
N LEU A 83 4.48 2.91 3.84
CA LEU A 83 5.60 2.12 4.35
C LEU A 83 6.87 2.33 3.52
N ILE A 84 6.78 2.42 2.20
CA ILE A 84 7.95 2.67 1.34
C ILE A 84 8.53 4.06 1.64
N GLU A 85 7.69 5.07 1.84
CA GLU A 85 8.15 6.42 2.19
C GLU A 85 8.84 6.47 3.56
N GLN A 86 8.33 5.72 4.55
CA GLN A 86 8.89 5.71 5.91
C GLN A 86 10.10 4.79 6.08
N MET A 87 10.08 3.61 5.47
CA MET A 87 11.02 2.53 5.74
C MET A 87 11.34 1.70 4.47
N PRO A 88 11.87 2.33 3.40
CA PRO A 88 12.04 1.71 2.08
C PRO A 88 12.91 0.44 2.13
N ASN A 89 13.96 0.44 2.97
CA ASN A 89 14.86 -0.70 3.11
C ASN A 89 14.20 -1.90 3.78
N LYS A 90 13.26 -1.67 4.72
CA LYS A 90 12.52 -2.75 5.36
C LYS A 90 11.52 -3.37 4.39
N VAL A 91 10.83 -2.54 3.60
CA VAL A 91 9.93 -3.02 2.55
C VAL A 91 10.66 -3.87 1.52
N LYS A 92 11.84 -3.44 1.06
CA LYS A 92 12.66 -4.25 0.13
C LYS A 92 13.03 -5.63 0.69
N LYS A 93 13.28 -5.74 2.00
CA LYS A 93 13.77 -6.98 2.63
C LYS A 93 12.69 -7.95 3.07
N LEU A 94 11.58 -7.43 3.62
CA LEU A 94 10.54 -8.27 4.21
C LEU A 94 9.47 -8.67 3.21
N TRP A 95 9.31 -7.91 2.13
CA TRP A 95 8.16 -8.08 1.28
C TRP A 95 8.40 -9.16 0.21
N PRO A 96 7.53 -10.18 0.10
CA PRO A 96 7.72 -11.31 -0.82
C PRO A 96 7.40 -10.97 -2.29
N LEU A 97 7.22 -9.68 -2.62
CA LEU A 97 6.98 -9.27 -3.99
C LEU A 97 8.28 -9.29 -4.79
N THR A 98 8.12 -9.53 -6.08
CA THR A 98 9.23 -9.45 -7.01
C THR A 98 9.72 -8.00 -7.17
N PRO A 99 11.01 -7.80 -7.52
CA PRO A 99 11.51 -6.49 -7.91
C PRO A 99 10.63 -5.75 -8.93
N SER A 100 10.09 -6.47 -9.92
CA SER A 100 9.18 -5.93 -10.93
C SER A 100 7.86 -5.37 -10.39
N GLU A 101 7.42 -5.86 -9.23
CA GLU A 101 6.20 -5.42 -8.58
C GLU A 101 6.45 -4.25 -7.61
N LEU A 102 7.61 -4.24 -6.95
CA LEU A 102 8.01 -3.18 -6.02
C LEU A 102 8.54 -1.93 -6.73
N GLN A 103 9.36 -2.10 -7.77
CA GLN A 103 10.02 -0.99 -8.46
C GLN A 103 9.05 0.09 -8.94
N PRO A 104 7.87 -0.21 -9.52
CA PRO A 104 6.89 0.81 -9.90
C PRO A 104 6.44 1.68 -8.73
N LEU A 105 6.26 1.09 -7.54
CA LEU A 105 5.79 1.81 -6.35
C LEU A 105 6.87 2.76 -5.81
N PHE A 106 8.12 2.32 -5.82
CA PHE A 106 9.27 3.15 -5.45
C PHE A 106 9.46 4.32 -6.43
N ASN A 107 9.38 4.04 -7.73
CA ASN A 107 9.49 5.05 -8.78
C ASN A 107 8.38 6.10 -8.68
N ASP A 108 7.16 5.70 -8.32
CA ASP A 108 6.04 6.63 -8.11
C ASP A 108 6.31 7.61 -6.97
N LEU A 109 7.06 7.19 -5.95
CA LEU A 109 7.49 8.03 -4.83
C LEU A 109 8.80 8.78 -5.12
N GLY A 110 9.42 8.58 -6.29
CA GLY A 110 10.73 9.15 -6.60
C GLY A 110 11.88 8.57 -5.76
N ILE A 111 11.68 7.39 -5.17
CA ILE A 111 12.68 6.70 -4.34
C ILE A 111 13.46 5.72 -5.21
N ALA A 112 14.79 5.77 -5.11
CA ALA A 112 15.65 4.83 -5.83
C ALA A 112 15.39 3.38 -5.38
N PHE A 113 15.07 2.52 -6.35
CA PHE A 113 14.93 1.09 -6.14
C PHE A 113 16.20 0.40 -6.62
N ASP A 114 17.03 -0.03 -5.67
CA ASP A 114 18.20 -0.87 -5.91
C ASP A 114 17.84 -2.29 -5.48
N PRO A 115 17.61 -3.22 -6.43
CA PRO A 115 17.45 -4.62 -6.12
C PRO A 115 18.82 -5.19 -5.76
N ASP A 116 19.07 -5.37 -4.46
CA ASP A 116 20.27 -6.04 -3.93
C ASP A 116 20.55 -7.39 -4.64
#